data_AF-A0A2T5GE79-F1
#
_entry.id   AF-A0A2T5GE79-F1
#
_cell.length_a   1.000
_cell.length_b   1.000
_cell.length_c   1.000
_cell.angle_alpha   90.00
_cell.angle_beta   90.00
_cell.angle_gamma   90.00
#
_symmetry.space_group_name_H-M   'P 1'
#
loop_
_entity.id
_entity.type
_entity.pdbx_description
1 polymer ?
#
loop_
_entity_poly.entity_id
_entity_poly.type
_entity_poly.pdbx_seq_one_letter_code
_entity_poly.pdbx_strand_id
1 'polypeptide(L)'
;MPFSSIMRLLLAGAVLLAPFAGSVGAKAAEKAETVRTAAELSGKITLAGSTAMQPLVEEAAKRFMAKHPKVQITVQGGGSGTGLSQVAQGSVDIGNSDLYAEEKLKPEQAKDLVDHQVAVVAMAAVAHPDVGVDNLTKKQLIDIFTGKITNWKDVGGKNQKIVLVNRPASSGTRATFKKYALDGAEEASGIEEDSSGTVRKIVAETPGAIGYLALSYLDGSVKALKIDGVAPTKENVVTNRYKVWAYQHMYTKGKPTGVVAAFLDFMLNDPEVQGPSGLVVKSGYIPTTDMHVMRDHAGNVKKIVVFQVGSQTYTVGGERYSMETAPFIDQNRTFVPISFAATALGVPKNNIVWEPKAKTVTITKGNQKVVIKIDARTMSVNGVNRPLDAPAKIVKGRTMVPIAQVAEALDVEYKWVPETKSVRFW
;
A
#
# COMPACT_ATOMS: atom_id res chain seq x y z
N MET A 1 27.82 -41.38 -28.97
CA MET A 1 28.56 -40.57 -29.96
C MET A 1 28.69 -39.16 -29.41
N PRO A 2 29.89 -38.56 -29.52
CA PRO A 2 30.54 -37.78 -28.44
C PRO A 2 30.55 -36.27 -28.76
N PHE A 3 30.94 -35.36 -27.87
CA PHE A 3 32.32 -34.95 -27.48
C PHE A 3 32.14 -33.82 -26.43
N SER A 4 33.02 -33.45 -25.50
CA SER A 4 34.28 -33.89 -24.88
C SER A 4 34.57 -32.81 -23.82
N SER A 5 34.69 -33.11 -22.53
CA SER A 5 35.92 -33.50 -21.82
C SER A 5 37.05 -32.44 -21.76
N ILE A 6 37.42 -32.11 -20.50
CA ILE A 6 38.82 -32.13 -19.96
C ILE A 6 39.68 -30.86 -20.27
N MET A 7 40.58 -30.30 -19.44
CA MET A 7 41.42 -30.76 -18.30
C MET A 7 41.85 -29.56 -17.44
N ARG A 8 42.13 -29.80 -16.14
CA ARG A 8 43.06 -29.02 -15.32
C ARG A 8 44.50 -29.52 -15.58
N LEU A 9 45.51 -28.65 -15.57
CA LEU A 9 46.85 -29.06 -15.16
C LEU A 9 47.68 -27.89 -14.60
N LEU A 10 48.18 -28.09 -13.39
CA LEU A 10 49.28 -27.38 -12.74
C LEU A 10 50.61 -27.90 -13.30
N LEU A 11 51.62 -27.03 -13.46
CA LEU A 11 53.03 -27.44 -13.32
C LEU A 11 53.90 -26.23 -12.93
N ALA A 12 54.76 -26.44 -11.93
CA ALA A 12 55.82 -25.55 -11.49
C ALA A 12 57.15 -25.93 -12.16
N GLY A 13 58.07 -24.97 -12.35
CA GLY A 13 59.43 -25.23 -12.83
C GLY A 13 60.34 -23.99 -12.84
N ALA A 14 61.60 -24.16 -12.42
CA ALA A 14 62.53 -23.15 -11.89
C ALA A 14 63.29 -22.23 -12.89
N VAL A 15 63.62 -21.05 -12.35
CA VAL A 15 64.73 -20.07 -12.49
C VAL A 15 66.03 -20.49 -13.24
N LEU A 16 66.61 -19.58 -14.07
CA LEU A 16 67.94 -18.91 -13.91
C LEU A 16 68.42 -18.05 -15.13
N LEU A 17 68.75 -16.75 -14.85
CA LEU A 17 69.88 -15.85 -15.29
C LEU A 17 70.39 -15.85 -16.77
N ALA A 18 70.80 -14.78 -17.48
CA ALA A 18 71.04 -13.32 -17.35
C ALA A 18 71.49 -12.78 -18.78
N PRO A 19 72.09 -11.58 -18.99
CA PRO A 19 71.61 -10.20 -18.85
C PRO A 19 71.81 -9.30 -20.12
N PHE A 20 71.44 -8.01 -19.99
CA PHE A 20 72.00 -6.78 -20.62
C PHE A 20 71.29 -6.06 -21.81
N ALA A 21 70.98 -4.78 -21.51
CA ALA A 21 70.95 -3.55 -22.33
C ALA A 21 69.82 -3.27 -23.33
N GLY A 22 69.15 -2.12 -23.14
CA GLY A 22 68.58 -1.33 -24.26
C GLY A 22 67.29 -0.54 -23.99
N SER A 23 67.42 0.65 -23.36
CA SER A 23 66.64 1.88 -23.59
C SER A 23 65.08 1.89 -23.67
N VAL A 24 64.47 2.40 -22.59
CA VAL A 24 63.44 3.46 -22.49
C VAL A 24 62.31 3.54 -23.54
N GLY A 25 61.07 3.28 -23.08
CA GLY A 25 59.83 3.74 -23.74
C GLY A 25 58.55 3.36 -22.97
N ALA A 26 57.98 4.33 -22.25
CA ALA A 26 56.61 4.39 -21.71
C ALA A 26 56.13 3.29 -20.73
N LYS A 27 56.13 3.63 -19.43
CA LYS A 27 55.47 2.88 -18.35
C LYS A 27 53.98 3.27 -18.32
N ALA A 28 53.11 2.45 -18.90
CA ALA A 28 51.67 2.56 -18.67
C ALA A 28 51.37 2.12 -17.24
N ALA A 29 50.86 3.04 -16.41
CA ALA A 29 50.36 2.73 -15.08
C ALA A 29 49.00 2.04 -15.22
N GLU A 30 48.98 0.73 -14.96
CA GLU A 30 47.76 -0.05 -14.83
C GLU A 30 47.04 0.38 -13.54
N LYS A 31 45.96 1.15 -13.68
CA LYS A 31 45.06 1.48 -12.57
C LYS A 31 44.30 0.20 -12.18
N ALA A 32 44.65 -0.38 -11.04
CA ALA A 32 43.82 -1.38 -10.40
C ALA A 32 42.47 -0.76 -10.02
N GLU A 33 41.40 -1.15 -10.72
CA GLU A 33 40.03 -0.89 -10.30
C GLU A 33 39.73 -1.70 -9.03
N THR A 34 39.56 -0.99 -7.92
CA THR A 34 39.05 -1.57 -6.68
C THR A 34 37.56 -1.84 -6.86
N VAL A 35 37.20 -3.11 -7.05
CA VAL A 35 35.83 -3.59 -6.94
C VAL A 35 35.36 -3.32 -5.50
N ARG A 36 34.61 -2.23 -5.30
CA ARG A 36 33.89 -1.98 -4.06
C ARG A 36 32.76 -3.00 -3.97
N THR A 37 32.98 -4.11 -3.27
CA THR A 37 31.89 -4.98 -2.81
C THR A 37 30.90 -4.12 -2.02
N ALA A 38 29.64 -4.11 -2.44
CA ALA A 38 28.57 -3.46 -1.68
C ALA A 38 28.60 -4.00 -0.24
N ALA A 39 28.66 -3.10 0.74
CA ALA A 39 28.68 -3.51 2.15
C ALA A 39 27.44 -4.35 2.45
N GLU A 40 27.64 -5.53 3.03
CA GLU A 40 26.53 -6.41 3.41
C GLU A 40 25.64 -5.72 4.46
N LEU A 41 24.32 -5.75 4.22
CA LEU A 41 23.33 -5.17 5.12
C LEU A 41 23.34 -5.89 6.48
N SER A 42 23.29 -5.14 7.58
CA SER A 42 23.30 -5.66 8.95
C SER A 42 22.54 -4.74 9.90
N GLY A 43 22.14 -5.27 11.06
CA GLY A 43 21.48 -4.51 12.11
C GLY A 43 20.31 -5.26 12.75
N LYS A 44 19.61 -4.57 13.65
CA LYS A 44 18.40 -5.09 14.30
C LYS A 44 17.22 -4.19 13.93
N ILE A 45 16.06 -4.78 13.70
CA ILE A 45 14.79 -4.08 13.51
C ILE A 45 13.79 -4.65 14.50
N THR A 46 13.11 -3.76 15.22
CA THR A 46 12.01 -4.07 16.12
C THR A 46 10.70 -3.53 15.54
N LEU A 47 9.70 -4.39 15.45
CA LEU A 47 8.36 -4.04 14.99
C LEU A 47 7.31 -4.46 16.00
N ALA A 48 6.28 -3.64 16.20
CA ALA A 48 5.14 -3.98 17.04
C ALA A 48 3.82 -3.46 16.47
N GLY A 49 2.69 -4.11 16.82
CA GLY A 49 1.37 -3.52 16.63
C GLY A 49 0.31 -4.49 16.08
N SER A 50 -0.26 -4.17 14.92
CA SER A 50 -1.40 -4.87 14.33
C SER A 50 -1.20 -6.38 14.29
N THR A 51 -2.04 -7.10 15.04
CA THR A 51 -2.12 -8.57 14.95
C THR A 51 -2.82 -9.02 13.68
N ALA A 52 -3.59 -8.15 13.00
CA ALA A 52 -4.15 -8.49 11.69
C ALA A 52 -3.07 -8.57 10.61
N MET A 53 -2.02 -7.76 10.73
CA MET A 53 -0.90 -7.66 9.79
C MET A 53 0.26 -8.61 10.12
N GLN A 54 0.33 -9.09 11.36
CA GLN A 54 1.46 -9.85 11.90
C GLN A 54 1.91 -11.04 11.02
N PRO A 55 1.02 -11.89 10.45
CA PRO A 55 1.45 -13.01 9.61
C PRO A 55 2.20 -12.57 8.34
N LEU A 56 1.79 -11.44 7.74
CA LEU A 56 2.46 -10.90 6.56
C LEU A 56 3.88 -10.42 6.92
N VAL A 57 4.00 -9.70 8.03
CA VAL A 57 5.28 -9.12 8.47
C VAL A 57 6.25 -10.20 8.94
N GLU A 58 5.78 -11.22 9.65
CA GLU A 58 6.62 -12.34 10.10
C GLU A 58 7.20 -13.13 8.92
N GLU A 59 6.37 -13.48 7.93
CA GLU A 59 6.84 -14.20 6.75
C GLU A 59 7.77 -13.33 5.89
N ALA A 60 7.48 -12.03 5.74
CA ALA A 60 8.38 -11.12 5.04
C ALA A 60 9.71 -10.94 5.77
N ALA A 61 9.68 -10.78 7.10
CA ALA A 61 10.87 -10.69 7.94
C ALA A 61 11.74 -11.95 7.81
N LYS A 62 11.14 -13.13 7.84
CA LYS A 62 11.84 -14.40 7.62
C LYS A 62 12.57 -14.44 6.27
N ARG A 63 11.91 -14.03 5.18
CA ARG A 63 12.52 -13.98 3.85
C ARG A 63 13.63 -12.94 3.76
N PHE A 64 13.43 -11.77 4.34
CA PHE A 64 14.43 -10.71 4.36
C PHE A 64 15.68 -11.13 5.13
N MET A 65 15.53 -11.75 6.32
CA MET A 65 16.65 -12.28 7.09
C MET A 65 17.39 -13.42 6.37
N ALA A 66 16.67 -14.25 5.59
CA ALA A 66 17.31 -15.27 4.76
C ALA A 66 18.20 -14.66 3.65
N LYS A 67 17.79 -13.52 3.07
CA LYS A 67 18.59 -12.76 2.10
C LYS A 67 19.70 -11.92 2.75
N HIS A 68 19.53 -11.55 4.02
CA HIS A 68 20.45 -10.69 4.78
C HIS A 68 20.79 -11.32 6.13
N PRO A 69 21.69 -12.32 6.20
CA PRO A 69 21.94 -13.11 7.41
C PRO A 69 22.45 -12.33 8.63
N LYS A 70 22.96 -11.11 8.42
CA LYS A 70 23.43 -10.19 9.49
C LYS A 70 22.33 -9.26 10.01
N VAL A 71 21.11 -9.39 9.49
CA VAL A 71 19.93 -8.65 9.95
C VAL A 71 19.12 -9.53 10.90
N GLN A 72 18.67 -8.95 12.01
CA GLN A 72 17.71 -9.58 12.91
C GLN A 72 16.45 -8.74 12.97
N ILE A 73 15.29 -9.37 12.77
CA ILE A 73 13.99 -8.71 12.82
C ILE A 73 13.13 -9.38 13.88
N THR A 74 12.63 -8.59 14.82
CA THR A 74 11.69 -9.04 15.85
C THR A 74 10.33 -8.41 15.59
N VAL A 75 9.30 -9.25 15.46
CA VAL A 75 7.92 -8.83 15.25
C VAL A 75 7.10 -9.15 16.49
N GLN A 76 6.37 -8.17 17.01
CA GLN A 76 5.49 -8.31 18.17
C GLN A 76 4.06 -7.87 17.83
N GLY A 77 3.08 -8.58 18.40
CA GLY A 77 1.66 -8.19 18.33
C GLY A 77 1.32 -7.08 19.33
N GLY A 78 0.06 -7.05 19.79
CA GLY A 78 -0.43 -6.12 20.82
C GLY A 78 -1.43 -5.07 20.31
N GLY A 79 -1.73 -5.08 19.01
CA GLY A 79 -2.75 -4.23 18.39
C GLY A 79 -2.22 -2.90 17.85
N SER A 80 -2.93 -2.36 16.87
CA SER A 80 -2.57 -1.14 16.12
C SER A 80 -2.34 0.07 17.04
N GLY A 81 -3.12 0.21 18.12
CA GLY A 81 -2.90 1.28 19.09
C GLY A 81 -1.57 1.19 19.83
N THR A 82 -1.12 -0.03 20.12
CA THR A 82 0.19 -0.31 20.75
C THR A 82 1.32 0.02 19.78
N GLY A 83 1.23 -0.45 18.53
CA GLY A 83 2.23 -0.16 17.49
C GLY A 83 2.42 1.34 17.25
N LEU A 84 1.33 2.08 17.07
CA LEU A 84 1.35 3.54 16.89
C LEU A 84 1.96 4.27 18.09
N SER A 85 1.61 3.85 19.31
CA SER A 85 2.13 4.47 20.53
C SER A 85 3.64 4.21 20.69
N GLN A 86 4.08 2.97 20.47
CA GLN A 86 5.48 2.59 20.63
C GLN A 86 6.39 3.24 19.59
N VAL A 87 5.97 3.32 18.31
CA VAL A 87 6.79 4.00 17.29
C VAL A 87 6.84 5.50 17.52
N ALA A 88 5.73 6.13 17.92
CA ALA A 88 5.72 7.56 18.27
C ALA A 88 6.65 7.88 19.45
N GLN A 89 6.77 6.96 20.40
CA GLN A 89 7.69 7.06 21.54
C GLN A 89 9.14 6.69 21.17
N GLY A 90 9.38 6.08 20.00
CA GLY A 90 10.68 5.58 19.57
C GLY A 90 11.12 4.29 20.28
N SER A 91 10.17 3.54 20.84
CA SER A 91 10.42 2.25 21.51
C SER A 91 10.58 1.08 20.54
N VAL A 92 10.05 1.21 19.33
CA VAL A 92 10.23 0.28 18.20
C VAL A 92 10.59 1.05 16.94
N ASP A 93 11.28 0.40 16.01
CA ASP A 93 11.67 1.01 14.74
C ASP A 93 10.48 1.20 13.80
N ILE A 94 9.54 0.25 13.80
CA ILE A 94 8.33 0.28 12.97
C ILE A 94 7.08 -0.06 13.79
N GLY A 95 6.06 0.79 13.68
CA GLY A 95 4.73 0.54 14.24
C GLY A 95 3.76 0.05 13.17
N ASN A 96 3.32 -1.21 13.27
CA ASN A 96 2.33 -1.79 12.36
C ASN A 96 0.91 -1.41 12.79
N SER A 97 0.07 -0.96 11.87
CA SER A 97 -1.27 -0.46 12.20
C SER A 97 -2.30 -0.73 11.10
N ASP A 98 -3.55 -0.98 11.50
CA ASP A 98 -4.73 -0.98 10.64
C ASP A 98 -5.40 0.41 10.56
N LEU A 99 -4.90 1.36 11.34
CA LEU A 99 -5.47 2.70 11.50
C LEU A 99 -4.47 3.74 11.03
N TYR A 100 -4.99 4.84 10.53
CA TYR A 100 -4.19 6.05 10.36
C TYR A 100 -3.67 6.53 11.72
N ALA A 101 -2.46 7.05 11.75
CA ALA A 101 -1.86 7.61 12.97
C ALA A 101 -2.77 8.68 13.60
N GLU A 102 -3.40 9.52 12.77
CA GLU A 102 -4.32 10.59 13.15
C GLU A 102 -5.62 10.10 13.79
N GLU A 103 -5.99 8.84 13.58
CA GLU A 103 -7.18 8.25 14.22
C GLU A 103 -6.92 7.86 15.69
N LYS A 104 -5.66 7.78 16.11
CA LYS A 104 -5.27 7.26 17.43
C LYS A 104 -4.35 8.17 18.23
N LEU A 105 -3.46 8.88 17.56
CA LEU A 105 -2.45 9.73 18.16
C LEU A 105 -2.89 11.19 18.12
N LYS A 106 -2.29 12.01 18.99
CA LYS A 106 -2.47 13.45 18.91
C LYS A 106 -1.78 14.00 17.66
N PRO A 107 -2.25 15.12 17.07
CA PRO A 107 -1.68 15.68 15.84
C PRO A 107 -0.17 15.92 15.90
N GLU A 108 0.34 16.37 17.05
CA GLU A 108 1.76 16.61 17.28
C GLU A 108 2.61 15.34 17.27
N GLN A 109 2.03 14.18 17.56
CA GLN A 109 2.70 12.89 17.50
C GLN A 109 2.56 12.27 16.10
N ALA A 110 1.36 12.36 15.50
CA ALA A 110 1.09 11.80 14.18
C ALA A 110 1.95 12.45 13.09
N LYS A 111 2.15 13.77 13.14
CA LYS A 111 2.95 14.52 12.15
C LYS A 111 4.43 14.12 12.10
N ASP A 112 4.95 13.51 13.18
CA ASP A 112 6.35 13.06 13.26
C ASP A 112 6.52 11.63 12.71
N LEU A 113 5.41 10.96 12.36
CA LEU A 113 5.42 9.64 11.76
C LEU A 113 5.36 9.72 10.23
N VAL A 114 6.03 8.77 9.58
CA VAL A 114 5.96 8.55 8.14
C VAL A 114 5.16 7.29 7.89
N ASP A 115 4.07 7.41 7.13
CA ASP A 115 3.20 6.29 6.74
C ASP A 115 3.75 5.55 5.52
N HIS A 116 3.91 4.23 5.66
CA HIS A 116 4.22 3.32 4.56
C HIS A 116 3.07 2.30 4.40
N GLN A 117 2.17 2.57 3.47
CA GLN A 117 1.02 1.68 3.19
C GLN A 117 1.45 0.49 2.32
N VAL A 118 1.52 -0.70 2.91
CA VAL A 118 2.06 -1.89 2.23
C VAL A 118 0.99 -2.83 1.68
N ALA A 119 -0.23 -2.77 2.21
CA ALA A 119 -1.34 -3.61 1.74
C ALA A 119 -2.70 -3.02 2.14
N VAL A 120 -3.77 -3.65 1.68
CA VAL A 120 -5.14 -3.47 2.16
C VAL A 120 -5.67 -4.81 2.67
N VAL A 121 -6.44 -4.79 3.75
CA VAL A 121 -7.13 -5.98 4.24
C VAL A 121 -8.60 -5.66 4.53
N ALA A 122 -9.48 -6.58 4.18
CA ALA A 122 -10.87 -6.51 4.59
C ALA A 122 -11.08 -7.22 5.94
N MET A 123 -12.05 -6.75 6.70
CA MET A 123 -12.42 -7.32 7.98
C MET A 123 -13.88 -7.78 7.91
N ALA A 124 -14.11 -9.03 8.26
CA ALA A 124 -15.41 -9.66 8.16
C ALA A 124 -15.96 -10.00 9.55
N ALA A 125 -17.28 -9.93 9.68
CA ALA A 125 -17.97 -10.65 10.73
C ALA A 125 -17.76 -12.15 10.47
N VAL A 126 -17.24 -12.87 11.46
CA VAL A 126 -17.00 -14.30 11.37
C VAL A 126 -17.86 -15.00 12.41
N ALA A 127 -18.55 -16.05 12.01
CA ALA A 127 -19.39 -16.85 12.89
C ALA A 127 -18.98 -18.31 12.86
N HIS A 128 -19.36 -19.04 13.90
CA HIS A 128 -19.25 -20.48 13.94
C HIS A 128 -19.98 -21.08 12.71
N PRO A 129 -19.40 -22.05 11.96
CA PRO A 129 -19.97 -22.52 10.70
C PRO A 129 -21.43 -23.00 10.78
N ASP A 130 -21.80 -23.55 11.94
CA ASP A 130 -23.10 -24.17 12.19
C ASP A 130 -24.25 -23.20 12.53
N VAL A 131 -24.04 -21.88 12.62
CA VAL A 131 -25.11 -20.95 13.05
C VAL A 131 -26.30 -20.87 12.07
N GLY A 132 -26.13 -21.38 10.85
CA GLY A 132 -27.19 -21.43 9.83
C GLY A 132 -27.45 -20.12 9.09
N VAL A 133 -26.57 -19.13 9.25
CA VAL A 133 -26.66 -17.80 8.62
C VAL A 133 -25.42 -17.59 7.73
N ASP A 134 -25.61 -16.99 6.56
CA ASP A 134 -24.55 -16.60 5.63
C ASP A 134 -24.55 -15.09 5.32
N ASN A 135 -25.59 -14.37 5.74
CA ASN A 135 -25.82 -12.96 5.49
C ASN A 135 -26.54 -12.31 6.66
N LEU A 136 -26.10 -11.10 7.02
CA LEU A 136 -26.82 -10.23 7.94
C LEU A 136 -27.09 -8.91 7.23
N THR A 137 -28.27 -8.33 7.47
CA THR A 137 -28.43 -6.90 7.21
C THR A 137 -27.55 -6.12 8.19
N LYS A 138 -27.12 -4.92 7.81
CA LYS A 138 -26.32 -4.08 8.70
C LYS A 138 -27.01 -3.80 10.04
N LYS A 139 -28.34 -3.62 10.02
CA LYS A 139 -29.14 -3.47 11.24
C LYS A 139 -29.05 -4.70 12.13
N GLN A 140 -29.22 -5.91 11.57
CA GLN A 140 -29.10 -7.15 12.34
C GLN A 140 -27.68 -7.31 12.92
N LEU A 141 -26.65 -6.98 12.14
CA LEU A 141 -25.27 -7.00 12.62
C LEU A 141 -25.08 -6.09 13.83
N ILE A 142 -25.55 -4.84 13.76
CA ILE A 142 -25.51 -3.88 14.87
C ILE A 142 -26.31 -4.40 16.06
N ASP A 143 -27.53 -4.89 15.84
CA ASP A 143 -28.38 -5.39 16.92
C ASP A 143 -27.78 -6.63 17.60
N ILE A 144 -27.05 -7.49 16.88
CA ILE A 144 -26.29 -8.61 17.44
C ILE A 144 -25.13 -8.10 18.31
N PHE A 145 -24.25 -7.26 17.75
CA PHE A 145 -23.06 -6.78 18.47
C PHE A 145 -23.41 -5.83 19.63
N THR A 146 -24.56 -5.16 19.61
CA THR A 146 -25.08 -4.36 20.74
C THR A 146 -25.93 -5.17 21.73
N GLY A 147 -26.09 -6.48 21.52
CA GLY A 147 -26.79 -7.38 22.44
C GLY A 147 -28.32 -7.28 22.43
N LYS A 148 -28.92 -6.56 21.46
CA LYS A 148 -30.37 -6.51 21.26
C LYS A 148 -30.91 -7.81 20.68
N ILE A 149 -30.16 -8.42 19.76
CA ILE A 149 -30.40 -9.77 19.27
C ILE A 149 -29.42 -10.70 19.97
N THR A 150 -29.95 -11.70 20.66
CA THR A 150 -29.15 -12.63 21.48
C THR A 150 -29.30 -14.09 21.04
N ASN A 151 -30.10 -14.36 20.01
CA ASN A 151 -30.31 -15.70 19.45
C ASN A 151 -30.30 -15.67 17.92
N TRP A 152 -29.64 -16.65 17.30
CA TRP A 152 -29.52 -16.75 15.84
C TRP A 152 -30.86 -16.95 15.13
N LYS A 153 -31.88 -17.53 15.78
CA LYS A 153 -33.21 -17.71 15.18
C LYS A 153 -33.88 -16.38 14.84
N ASP A 154 -33.55 -15.30 15.55
CA ASP A 154 -34.13 -13.98 15.35
C ASP A 154 -33.62 -13.32 14.05
N VAL A 155 -32.62 -13.93 13.42
CA VAL A 155 -32.06 -13.54 12.12
C VAL A 155 -32.10 -14.68 11.09
N GLY A 156 -32.96 -15.68 11.32
CA GLY A 156 -33.17 -16.81 10.39
C GLY A 156 -32.18 -17.97 10.53
N GLY A 157 -31.34 -17.96 11.57
CA GLY A 157 -30.42 -19.06 11.89
C GLY A 157 -31.03 -20.13 12.80
N LYS A 158 -30.17 -20.95 13.39
CA LYS A 158 -30.58 -21.98 14.36
C LYS A 158 -31.11 -21.35 15.65
N ASN A 159 -31.98 -22.04 16.39
CA ASN A 159 -32.31 -21.66 17.77
C ASN A 159 -31.09 -21.91 18.67
N GLN A 160 -30.21 -20.91 18.73
CA GLN A 160 -28.91 -21.00 19.34
C GLN A 160 -28.53 -19.63 19.90
N LYS A 161 -28.11 -19.61 21.16
CA LYS A 161 -27.64 -18.39 21.82
C LYS A 161 -26.41 -17.85 21.09
N ILE A 162 -26.37 -16.53 20.92
CA ILE A 162 -25.22 -15.81 20.36
C ILE A 162 -24.16 -15.65 21.45
N VAL A 163 -22.91 -15.94 21.10
CA VAL A 163 -21.74 -15.67 21.95
C VAL A 163 -20.86 -14.64 21.25
N LEU A 164 -20.74 -13.44 21.84
CA LEU A 164 -19.89 -12.39 21.27
C LEU A 164 -18.42 -12.64 21.62
N VAL A 165 -17.56 -12.52 20.61
CA VAL A 165 -16.10 -12.51 20.74
C VAL A 165 -15.60 -11.14 20.26
N ASN A 166 -15.20 -10.32 21.22
CA ASN A 166 -14.69 -8.96 21.01
C ASN A 166 -13.17 -8.91 21.12
N ARG A 167 -12.61 -7.74 20.80
CA ARG A 167 -11.19 -7.45 20.96
C ARG A 167 -10.98 -6.29 21.94
N PRO A 168 -9.79 -6.16 22.55
CA PRO A 168 -9.44 -4.99 23.35
C PRO A 168 -9.49 -3.69 22.55
N ALA A 169 -9.57 -2.55 23.26
CA ALA A 169 -9.60 -1.21 22.65
C ALA A 169 -8.31 -0.83 21.90
N SER A 170 -7.22 -1.56 22.07
CA SER A 170 -5.98 -1.42 21.30
C SER A 170 -6.07 -1.98 19.87
N SER A 171 -7.10 -2.80 19.58
CA SER A 171 -7.25 -3.50 18.31
C SER A 171 -7.69 -2.57 17.18
N GLY A 172 -6.86 -2.47 16.14
CA GLY A 172 -7.24 -1.79 14.89
C GLY A 172 -8.33 -2.53 14.13
N THR A 173 -8.40 -3.86 14.27
CA THR A 173 -9.51 -4.67 13.75
C THR A 173 -10.84 -4.24 14.36
N ARG A 174 -10.89 -4.09 15.69
CA ARG A 174 -12.09 -3.60 16.38
C ARG A 174 -12.44 -2.18 15.96
N ALA A 175 -11.47 -1.26 16.00
CA ALA A 175 -11.73 0.13 15.65
C ALA A 175 -12.29 0.27 14.22
N THR A 176 -11.71 -0.44 13.26
CA THR A 176 -12.19 -0.46 11.86
C THR A 176 -13.57 -1.10 11.75
N PHE A 177 -13.78 -2.26 12.39
CA PHE A 177 -15.06 -2.97 12.35
C PHE A 177 -16.18 -2.15 12.99
N LYS A 178 -15.93 -1.56 14.16
CA LYS A 178 -16.86 -0.65 14.84
C LYS A 178 -17.22 0.54 13.97
N LYS A 179 -16.22 1.21 13.37
CA LYS A 179 -16.44 2.40 12.52
C LYS A 179 -17.26 2.09 11.27
N TYR A 180 -16.93 1.00 10.55
CA TYR A 180 -17.48 0.77 9.21
C TYR A 180 -18.57 -0.31 9.13
N ALA A 181 -18.58 -1.27 10.05
CA ALA A 181 -19.61 -2.31 10.13
C ALA A 181 -20.73 -1.94 11.11
N LEU A 182 -20.38 -1.33 12.24
CA LEU A 182 -21.32 -1.05 13.34
C LEU A 182 -21.78 0.41 13.45
N ASP A 183 -21.37 1.28 12.51
CA ASP A 183 -21.67 2.72 12.53
C ASP A 183 -21.29 3.42 13.84
N GLY A 184 -20.20 2.98 14.46
CA GLY A 184 -19.70 3.52 15.71
C GLY A 184 -20.41 3.03 16.97
N ALA A 185 -21.40 2.13 16.85
CA ALA A 185 -22.11 1.57 18.00
C ALA A 185 -21.16 0.83 18.97
N GLU A 186 -21.39 0.99 20.28
CA GLU A 186 -20.64 0.27 21.31
C GLU A 186 -21.06 -1.19 21.38
N GLU A 187 -20.09 -2.10 21.36
CA GLU A 187 -20.36 -3.52 21.47
C GLU A 187 -20.78 -3.89 22.91
N ALA A 188 -21.75 -4.81 23.02
CA ALA A 188 -22.07 -5.45 24.29
C ALA A 188 -20.90 -6.32 24.76
N SER A 189 -20.87 -6.59 26.07
CA SER A 189 -19.85 -7.46 26.66
C SER A 189 -19.84 -8.85 26.02
N GLY A 190 -18.65 -9.42 25.88
CA GLY A 190 -18.41 -10.73 25.30
C GLY A 190 -17.06 -11.26 25.77
N ILE A 191 -16.63 -12.38 25.17
CA ILE A 191 -15.27 -12.88 25.36
C ILE A 191 -14.31 -11.86 24.73
N GLU A 192 -13.38 -11.30 25.50
CA GLU A 192 -12.39 -10.37 24.99
C GLU A 192 -11.07 -11.10 24.74
N GLU A 193 -10.55 -11.01 23.51
CA GLU A 193 -9.31 -11.66 23.11
C GLU A 193 -8.50 -10.78 22.13
N ASP A 194 -7.20 -10.63 22.34
CA ASP A 194 -6.36 -9.78 21.49
C ASP A 194 -5.85 -10.50 20.24
N SER A 195 -5.54 -11.79 20.36
CA SER A 195 -4.93 -12.57 19.27
C SER A 195 -5.97 -12.92 18.20
N SER A 196 -5.73 -12.50 16.95
CA SER A 196 -6.58 -12.87 15.81
C SER A 196 -6.65 -14.40 15.60
N GLY A 197 -5.54 -15.11 15.86
CA GLY A 197 -5.52 -16.57 15.79
C GLY A 197 -6.36 -17.23 16.89
N THR A 198 -6.35 -16.66 18.10
CA THR A 198 -7.16 -17.16 19.22
C THR A 198 -8.64 -16.85 19.02
N VAL A 199 -8.98 -15.65 18.53
CA VAL A 199 -10.37 -15.32 18.15
C VAL A 199 -10.92 -16.30 17.13
N ARG A 200 -10.15 -16.60 16.07
CA ARG A 200 -10.56 -17.61 15.07
C ARG A 200 -10.85 -18.95 15.73
N LYS A 201 -9.95 -19.41 16.61
CA LYS A 201 -10.12 -20.66 17.34
C LYS A 201 -11.38 -20.66 18.20
N ILE A 202 -11.61 -19.60 18.99
CA ILE A 202 -12.79 -19.46 19.84
C ILE A 202 -14.06 -19.52 18.99
N VAL A 203 -14.12 -18.77 17.89
CA VAL A 203 -15.30 -18.76 16.99
C VAL A 203 -15.52 -20.13 16.34
N ALA A 204 -14.45 -20.83 15.97
CA ALA A 204 -14.54 -22.17 15.38
C ALA A 204 -14.99 -23.24 16.38
N GLU A 205 -14.60 -23.13 17.66
CA GLU A 205 -14.84 -24.15 18.68
C GLU A 205 -16.07 -23.86 19.56
N THR A 206 -16.63 -22.65 19.50
CA THR A 206 -17.76 -22.23 20.34
C THR A 206 -19.05 -22.16 19.52
N PRO A 207 -19.99 -23.12 19.68
CA PRO A 207 -21.26 -23.09 18.98
C PRO A 207 -22.01 -21.79 19.26
N GLY A 208 -22.40 -21.08 18.19
CA GLY A 208 -23.16 -19.83 18.31
C GLY A 208 -22.29 -18.58 18.40
N ALA A 209 -20.95 -18.72 18.38
CA ALA A 209 -20.06 -17.59 18.45
C ALA A 209 -20.06 -16.73 17.17
N ILE A 210 -19.89 -15.42 17.38
CA ILE A 210 -19.61 -14.43 16.36
C ILE A 210 -18.54 -13.46 16.86
N GLY A 211 -17.60 -13.13 15.98
CA GLY A 211 -16.60 -12.10 16.19
C GLY A 211 -16.27 -11.40 14.87
N TYR A 212 -15.09 -10.80 14.80
CA TYR A 212 -14.62 -10.15 13.58
C TYR A 212 -13.12 -10.38 13.38
N LEU A 213 -12.73 -10.67 12.13
CA LEU A 213 -11.37 -11.01 11.74
C LEU A 213 -11.00 -10.36 10.41
N ALA A 214 -9.72 -10.06 10.24
CA ALA A 214 -9.14 -9.79 8.93
C ALA A 214 -9.21 -11.04 8.04
N LEU A 215 -9.45 -10.85 6.74
CA LEU A 215 -9.55 -11.98 5.80
C LEU A 215 -8.28 -12.83 5.73
N SER A 216 -7.13 -12.24 6.03
CA SER A 216 -5.83 -12.94 6.11
C SER A 216 -5.79 -14.07 7.14
N TYR A 217 -6.71 -14.10 8.10
CA TYR A 217 -6.80 -15.15 9.12
C TYR A 217 -7.77 -16.29 8.75
N LEU A 218 -8.53 -16.16 7.67
CA LEU A 218 -9.53 -17.17 7.30
C LEU A 218 -8.87 -18.37 6.62
N ASP A 219 -9.13 -19.55 7.17
CA ASP A 219 -8.60 -20.84 6.70
C ASP A 219 -9.73 -21.87 6.43
N GLY A 220 -10.98 -21.42 6.48
CA GLY A 220 -12.17 -22.26 6.32
C GLY A 220 -12.74 -22.82 7.64
N SER A 221 -12.06 -22.65 8.79
CA SER A 221 -12.57 -23.10 10.10
C SER A 221 -13.74 -22.26 10.63
N VAL A 222 -13.90 -21.03 10.12
CA VAL A 222 -14.97 -20.11 10.48
C VAL A 222 -15.68 -19.60 9.22
N LYS A 223 -16.93 -19.16 9.37
CA LYS A 223 -17.71 -18.61 8.25
C LYS A 223 -17.67 -17.10 8.27
N ALA A 224 -17.14 -16.48 7.22
CA ALA A 224 -17.30 -15.05 6.99
C ALA A 224 -18.73 -14.75 6.49
N LEU A 225 -19.39 -13.79 7.14
CA LEU A 225 -20.76 -13.39 6.81
C LEU A 225 -20.77 -12.25 5.78
N LYS A 226 -21.76 -12.27 4.88
CA LYS A 226 -22.11 -11.13 4.05
C LYS A 226 -22.78 -10.03 4.89
N ILE A 227 -22.56 -8.78 4.51
CA ILE A 227 -23.27 -7.61 5.07
C ILE A 227 -24.12 -7.02 3.95
N ASP A 228 -25.44 -6.95 4.14
CA ASP A 228 -26.40 -6.48 3.14
C ASP A 228 -26.26 -7.19 1.77
N GLY A 229 -25.99 -8.51 1.81
CA GLY A 229 -25.77 -9.34 0.62
C GLY A 229 -24.38 -9.21 0.00
N VAL A 230 -23.53 -8.30 0.47
CA VAL A 230 -22.18 -8.08 -0.05
C VAL A 230 -21.17 -8.95 0.68
N ALA A 231 -20.50 -9.82 -0.05
CA ALA A 231 -19.44 -10.68 0.47
C ALA A 231 -18.11 -9.91 0.66
N PRO A 232 -17.32 -10.24 1.69
CA PRO A 232 -15.99 -9.66 1.90
C PRO A 232 -14.99 -10.30 0.94
N THR A 233 -15.03 -9.91 -0.33
CA THR A 233 -14.10 -10.39 -1.37
C THR A 233 -13.27 -9.25 -1.92
N LYS A 234 -12.12 -9.56 -2.52
CA LYS A 234 -11.25 -8.57 -3.16
C LYS A 234 -12.03 -7.69 -4.14
N GLU A 235 -12.87 -8.28 -4.97
CA GLU A 235 -13.65 -7.59 -6.01
C GLU A 235 -14.59 -6.53 -5.40
N ASN A 236 -15.19 -6.84 -4.25
CA ASN A 236 -16.06 -5.90 -3.55
C ASN A 236 -15.26 -4.86 -2.74
N VAL A 237 -14.06 -5.20 -2.28
CA VAL A 237 -13.22 -4.29 -1.49
C VAL A 237 -12.57 -3.23 -2.37
N VAL A 238 -11.97 -3.61 -3.50
CA VAL A 238 -11.26 -2.67 -4.39
C VAL A 238 -12.18 -1.58 -4.92
N THR A 239 -13.48 -1.87 -5.03
CA THR A 239 -14.54 -0.95 -5.48
C THR A 239 -15.30 -0.25 -4.35
N ASN A 240 -14.94 -0.51 -3.08
CA ASN A 240 -15.66 -0.05 -1.88
C ASN A 240 -17.12 -0.54 -1.75
N ARG A 241 -17.53 -1.57 -2.49
CA ARG A 241 -18.84 -2.21 -2.30
C ARG A 241 -18.92 -2.90 -0.94
N TYR A 242 -17.87 -3.61 -0.56
CA TYR A 242 -17.68 -4.07 0.82
C TYR A 242 -16.88 -2.99 1.55
N LYS A 243 -17.48 -2.36 2.57
CA LYS A 243 -16.96 -1.11 3.16
C LYS A 243 -16.00 -1.32 4.34
N VAL A 244 -15.91 -2.53 4.87
CA VAL A 244 -15.14 -2.84 6.08
C VAL A 244 -13.74 -3.31 5.68
N TRP A 245 -12.87 -2.35 5.39
CA TRP A 245 -11.47 -2.59 5.04
C TRP A 245 -10.60 -1.48 5.58
N ALA A 246 -9.30 -1.76 5.69
CA ALA A 246 -8.28 -0.85 6.16
C ALA A 246 -7.00 -1.00 5.34
N TYR A 247 -6.22 0.08 5.25
CA TYR A 247 -4.82 -0.02 4.86
C TYR A 247 -4.03 -0.73 5.96
N GLN A 248 -2.93 -1.35 5.56
CA GLN A 248 -1.96 -1.95 6.45
C GLN A 248 -0.73 -1.06 6.42
N HIS A 249 -0.55 -0.31 7.50
CA HIS A 249 0.45 0.73 7.64
C HIS A 249 1.66 0.19 8.38
N MET A 250 2.85 0.53 7.89
CA MET A 250 4.10 0.40 8.62
C MET A 250 4.60 1.81 8.90
N TYR A 251 4.44 2.30 10.12
CA TYR A 251 4.88 3.65 10.48
C TYR A 251 6.33 3.65 10.93
N THR A 252 7.10 4.68 10.54
CA THR A 252 8.41 5.00 11.15
C THR A 252 8.38 6.38 11.78
N LYS A 253 9.19 6.60 12.82
CA LYS A 253 9.41 7.95 13.34
C LYS A 253 10.43 8.68 12.48
N GLY A 254 9.97 9.67 11.72
CA GLY A 254 10.76 10.32 10.68
C GLY A 254 11.11 9.41 9.49
N LYS A 255 11.95 9.92 8.61
CA LYS A 255 12.37 9.22 7.38
C LYS A 255 13.22 7.99 7.73
N PRO A 256 12.88 6.79 7.23
CA PRO A 256 13.66 5.59 7.52
C PRO A 256 15.04 5.67 6.85
N THR A 257 16.03 5.06 7.50
CA THR A 257 17.41 4.95 6.98
C THR A 257 17.96 3.54 7.21
N GLY A 258 19.09 3.22 6.58
CA GLY A 258 19.82 1.97 6.80
C GLY A 258 18.95 0.71 6.58
N VAL A 259 19.07 -0.25 7.50
CA VAL A 259 18.37 -1.55 7.43
C VAL A 259 16.85 -1.42 7.50
N VAL A 260 16.32 -0.41 8.21
CA VAL A 260 14.88 -0.13 8.28
C VAL A 260 14.34 0.32 6.92
N ALA A 261 15.06 1.23 6.24
CA ALA A 261 14.68 1.66 4.89
C ALA A 261 14.73 0.51 3.89
N ALA A 262 15.75 -0.36 3.98
CA ALA A 262 15.87 -1.53 3.12
C ALA A 262 14.74 -2.55 3.34
N PHE A 263 14.31 -2.78 4.59
CA PHE A 263 13.19 -3.66 4.87
C PHE A 263 11.85 -3.08 4.39
N LEU A 264 11.64 -1.77 4.54
CA LEU A 264 10.44 -1.10 3.99
C LEU A 264 10.43 -1.11 2.47
N ASP A 265 11.57 -0.94 1.82
CA ASP A 265 11.70 -1.09 0.36
C ASP A 265 11.35 -2.51 -0.08
N PHE A 266 11.85 -3.53 0.62
CA PHE A 266 11.47 -4.92 0.40
C PHE A 266 9.94 -5.13 0.54
N MET A 267 9.34 -4.56 1.58
CA MET A 267 7.88 -4.63 1.79
C MET A 267 7.07 -3.92 0.71
N LEU A 268 7.55 -2.78 0.21
CA LEU A 268 6.80 -1.90 -0.71
C LEU A 268 7.01 -2.22 -2.19
N ASN A 269 8.16 -2.79 -2.55
CA ASN A 269 8.59 -2.84 -3.95
C ASN A 269 9.10 -4.23 -4.39
N ASP A 270 9.52 -5.12 -3.48
CA ASP A 270 10.06 -6.42 -3.89
C ASP A 270 8.94 -7.31 -4.48
N PRO A 271 9.12 -7.89 -5.68
CA PRO A 271 8.13 -8.77 -6.31
C PRO A 271 7.76 -10.02 -5.48
N GLU A 272 8.63 -10.49 -4.58
CA GLU A 272 8.29 -11.58 -3.66
C GLU A 272 7.23 -11.17 -2.63
N VAL A 273 7.13 -9.88 -2.32
CA VAL A 273 6.10 -9.34 -1.42
C VAL A 273 4.90 -8.84 -2.22
N GLN A 274 5.13 -7.97 -3.20
CA GLN A 274 4.09 -7.19 -3.90
C GLN A 274 3.68 -7.75 -5.25
N GLY A 275 4.41 -8.73 -5.80
CA GLY A 275 4.10 -9.29 -7.11
C GLY A 275 2.75 -10.05 -7.13
N PRO A 276 2.24 -10.40 -8.32
CA PRO A 276 0.95 -11.11 -8.46
C PRO A 276 0.89 -12.45 -7.70
N SER A 277 2.05 -13.07 -7.46
CA SER A 277 2.22 -14.30 -6.67
C SER A 277 3.03 -14.07 -5.39
N GLY A 278 3.13 -12.81 -4.96
CA GLY A 278 3.86 -12.37 -3.77
C GLY A 278 3.10 -12.61 -2.48
N LEU A 279 3.75 -12.31 -1.35
CA LEU A 279 3.20 -12.51 -0.01
C LEU A 279 1.87 -11.79 0.23
N VAL A 280 1.72 -10.55 -0.26
CA VAL A 280 0.49 -9.78 -0.06
C VAL A 280 -0.72 -10.57 -0.58
N VAL A 281 -0.65 -11.05 -1.83
CA VAL A 281 -1.74 -11.82 -2.44
C VAL A 281 -1.91 -13.18 -1.78
N LYS A 282 -0.81 -13.91 -1.56
CA LYS A 282 -0.85 -15.28 -0.99
C LYS A 282 -1.38 -15.32 0.44
N SER A 283 -1.17 -14.27 1.22
CA SER A 283 -1.60 -14.19 2.61
C SER A 283 -2.99 -13.56 2.78
N GLY A 284 -3.77 -13.41 1.70
CA GLY A 284 -5.15 -12.91 1.76
C GLY A 284 -5.29 -11.39 1.87
N TYR A 285 -4.21 -10.65 1.60
CA TYR A 285 -4.24 -9.18 1.51
C TYR A 285 -4.41 -8.74 0.06
N ILE A 286 -4.73 -7.46 -0.11
CA ILE A 286 -4.96 -6.82 -1.40
C ILE A 286 -3.82 -5.83 -1.64
N PRO A 287 -3.08 -5.94 -2.76
CA PRO A 287 -2.11 -4.92 -3.15
C PRO A 287 -2.76 -3.54 -3.23
N THR A 288 -2.09 -2.50 -2.72
CA THR A 288 -2.60 -1.12 -2.80
C THR A 288 -2.80 -0.66 -4.25
N THR A 289 -2.01 -1.24 -5.17
CA THR A 289 -2.09 -1.02 -6.62
C THR A 289 -3.37 -1.59 -7.25
N ASP A 290 -4.04 -2.55 -6.61
CA ASP A 290 -5.30 -3.11 -7.11
C ASP A 290 -6.53 -2.28 -6.71
N MET A 291 -6.38 -1.38 -5.74
CA MET A 291 -7.49 -0.56 -5.27
C MET A 291 -7.99 0.40 -6.35
N HIS A 292 -9.31 0.53 -6.47
CA HIS A 292 -9.96 1.50 -7.37
C HIS A 292 -10.44 2.75 -6.62
N VAL A 293 -10.50 2.67 -5.31
CA VAL A 293 -10.79 3.79 -4.42
C VAL A 293 -9.67 3.97 -3.43
N MET A 294 -9.57 5.16 -2.87
CA MET A 294 -8.84 5.39 -1.63
C MET A 294 -9.77 5.89 -0.55
N ARG A 295 -9.33 5.73 0.70
CA ARG A 295 -10.03 6.25 1.88
C ARG A 295 -9.03 7.05 2.70
N ASP A 296 -9.34 8.30 3.02
CA ASP A 296 -8.48 9.08 3.90
C ASP A 296 -8.71 8.75 5.38
N HIS A 297 -7.87 9.30 6.27
CA HIS A 297 -8.00 9.17 7.73
C HIS A 297 -9.37 9.60 8.29
N ALA A 298 -10.06 10.54 7.63
CA ALA A 298 -11.40 10.98 8.03
C ALA A 298 -12.50 9.99 7.55
N GLY A 299 -12.15 9.02 6.73
CA GLY A 299 -13.07 8.02 6.18
C GLY A 299 -13.71 8.44 4.84
N ASN A 300 -13.29 9.57 4.25
CA ASN A 300 -13.80 9.99 2.94
C ASN A 300 -13.26 9.07 1.86
N VAL A 301 -14.14 8.62 0.97
CA VAL A 301 -13.78 7.71 -0.12
C VAL A 301 -13.72 8.48 -1.44
N LYS A 302 -12.61 8.35 -2.16
CA LYS A 302 -12.40 8.97 -3.47
C LYS A 302 -12.07 7.92 -4.52
N LYS A 303 -12.54 8.12 -5.75
CA LYS A 303 -12.16 7.27 -6.89
C LYS A 303 -10.71 7.54 -7.25
N ILE A 304 -9.93 6.48 -7.43
CA ILE A 304 -8.56 6.57 -7.94
C ILE A 304 -8.61 6.71 -9.46
N VAL A 305 -7.90 7.70 -9.97
CA VAL A 305 -7.67 7.89 -11.41
C VAL A 305 -6.30 7.33 -11.75
N VAL A 306 -6.19 6.48 -12.78
CA VAL A 306 -4.91 5.84 -13.16
C VAL A 306 -4.58 6.10 -14.63
N PHE A 307 -3.41 6.68 -14.87
CA PHE A 307 -2.81 6.85 -16.19
C PHE A 307 -1.55 6.00 -16.31
N GLN A 308 -1.53 5.06 -17.24
CA GLN A 308 -0.37 4.18 -17.48
C GLN A 308 0.44 4.68 -18.68
N VAL A 309 1.76 4.72 -18.53
CA VAL A 309 2.69 5.08 -19.61
C VAL A 309 2.55 4.12 -20.79
N GLY A 310 2.41 4.69 -21.99
CA GLY A 310 2.24 3.94 -23.24
C GLY A 310 0.83 3.42 -23.50
N SER A 311 -0.11 3.55 -22.55
CA SER A 311 -1.50 3.14 -22.74
C SER A 311 -2.33 4.27 -23.33
N GLN A 312 -3.25 3.95 -24.26
CA GLN A 312 -4.30 4.86 -24.75
C GLN A 312 -5.60 4.74 -23.95
N THR A 313 -5.53 4.09 -22.79
CA THR A 313 -6.65 3.98 -21.85
C THR A 313 -6.22 4.44 -20.46
N TYR A 314 -7.17 5.01 -19.72
CA TYR A 314 -7.02 5.38 -18.32
C TYR A 314 -8.23 4.86 -17.54
N THR A 315 -8.12 4.79 -16.21
CA THR A 315 -9.25 4.38 -15.37
C THR A 315 -9.68 5.45 -14.38
N VAL A 316 -10.97 5.46 -14.04
CA VAL A 316 -11.55 6.29 -12.96
C VAL A 316 -12.39 5.38 -12.09
N GLY A 317 -11.94 5.07 -10.87
CA GLY A 317 -12.66 4.11 -10.04
C GLY A 317 -12.73 2.70 -10.65
N GLY A 318 -11.74 2.34 -11.47
CA GLY A 318 -11.68 1.05 -12.18
C GLY A 318 -12.43 1.01 -13.51
N GLU A 319 -13.31 1.98 -13.79
CA GLU A 319 -13.96 2.12 -15.10
C GLU A 319 -12.95 2.59 -16.15
N ARG A 320 -12.96 1.99 -17.34
CA ARG A 320 -12.01 2.28 -18.42
C ARG A 320 -12.52 3.36 -19.36
N TYR A 321 -11.63 4.27 -19.73
CA TYR A 321 -11.85 5.37 -20.67
C TYR A 321 -10.72 5.41 -21.70
N SER A 322 -11.03 5.86 -22.91
CA SER A 322 -10.05 6.00 -24.01
C SER A 322 -9.51 7.42 -24.13
N MET A 323 -8.27 7.55 -24.57
CA MET A 323 -7.62 8.81 -24.93
C MET A 323 -6.75 8.63 -26.17
N GLU A 324 -6.64 9.66 -27.01
CA GLU A 324 -5.96 9.51 -28.30
C GLU A 324 -4.43 9.54 -28.16
N THR A 325 -3.92 10.17 -27.11
CA THR A 325 -2.49 10.32 -26.82
C THR A 325 -2.15 9.66 -25.50
N ALA A 326 -1.21 8.72 -25.53
CA ALA A 326 -0.76 8.02 -24.33
C ALA A 326 0.16 8.90 -23.46
N PRO A 327 0.14 8.73 -22.13
CA PRO A 327 1.19 9.22 -21.25
C PRO A 327 2.56 8.66 -21.63
N PHE A 328 3.61 9.44 -21.40
CA PHE A 328 4.99 9.02 -21.68
C PHE A 328 5.95 9.53 -20.61
N ILE A 329 7.16 8.96 -20.58
CA ILE A 329 8.26 9.47 -19.74
C ILE A 329 9.24 10.19 -20.66
N ASP A 330 9.63 11.39 -20.27
CA ASP A 330 10.70 12.15 -20.91
C ASP A 330 11.51 12.86 -19.82
N GLN A 331 12.85 12.77 -19.91
CA GLN A 331 13.77 13.34 -18.92
C GLN A 331 13.40 13.03 -17.45
N ASN A 332 13.02 11.76 -17.18
CA ASN A 332 12.59 11.31 -15.85
C ASN A 332 11.36 12.08 -15.30
N ARG A 333 10.47 12.54 -16.19
CA ARG A 333 9.18 13.14 -15.85
C ARG A 333 8.07 12.44 -16.62
N THR A 334 6.98 12.17 -15.91
CA THR A 334 5.77 11.57 -16.50
C THR A 334 4.89 12.69 -17.07
N PHE A 335 4.69 12.62 -18.38
CA PHE A 335 3.82 13.52 -19.13
C PHE A 335 2.45 12.90 -19.34
N VAL A 336 1.40 13.62 -18.97
CA VAL A 336 0.01 13.16 -19.07
C VAL A 336 -0.82 14.16 -19.89
N PRO A 337 -1.79 13.71 -20.71
CA PRO A 337 -2.72 14.60 -21.41
C PRO A 337 -3.61 15.35 -20.41
N ILE A 338 -3.38 16.66 -20.25
CA ILE A 338 -3.95 17.40 -19.12
C ILE A 338 -5.48 17.54 -19.18
N SER A 339 -6.07 17.61 -20.38
CA SER A 339 -7.52 17.67 -20.52
C SER A 339 -8.21 16.41 -19.99
N PHE A 340 -7.61 15.24 -20.20
CA PHE A 340 -8.13 13.97 -19.70
C PHE A 340 -7.91 13.84 -18.20
N ALA A 341 -6.72 14.18 -17.70
CA ALA A 341 -6.43 14.15 -16.26
C ALA A 341 -7.37 15.08 -15.47
N ALA A 342 -7.53 16.33 -15.91
CA ALA A 342 -8.42 17.29 -15.27
C ALA A 342 -9.89 16.83 -15.30
N THR A 343 -10.39 16.34 -16.45
CA THR A 343 -11.76 15.81 -16.57
C THR A 343 -11.97 14.60 -15.64
N ALA A 344 -11.00 13.68 -15.60
CA ALA A 344 -11.06 12.49 -14.74
C ALA A 344 -11.08 12.83 -13.24
N LEU A 345 -10.50 13.97 -12.87
CA LEU A 345 -10.51 14.54 -11.52
C LEU A 345 -11.73 15.44 -11.24
N GLY A 346 -12.74 15.39 -12.11
CA GLY A 346 -14.00 16.11 -11.93
C GLY A 346 -13.96 17.58 -12.31
N VAL A 347 -12.92 18.05 -13.01
CA VAL A 347 -12.89 19.43 -13.53
C VAL A 347 -13.89 19.55 -14.70
N PRO A 348 -14.87 20.46 -14.62
CA PRO A 348 -15.81 20.69 -15.71
C PRO A 348 -15.10 21.10 -17.00
N LYS A 349 -15.60 20.67 -18.17
CA LYS A 349 -14.96 20.95 -19.47
C LYS A 349 -14.80 22.44 -19.76
N ASN A 350 -15.76 23.27 -19.35
CA ASN A 350 -15.70 24.73 -19.48
C ASN A 350 -14.61 25.38 -18.61
N ASN A 351 -14.09 24.66 -17.61
CA ASN A 351 -12.96 25.09 -16.79
C ASN A 351 -11.61 24.60 -17.32
N ILE A 352 -11.57 23.98 -18.51
CA ILE A 352 -10.35 23.55 -19.19
C ILE A 352 -10.29 24.31 -20.52
N VAL A 353 -9.60 25.46 -20.52
CA VAL A 353 -9.60 26.40 -21.64
C VAL A 353 -8.26 26.37 -22.35
N TRP A 354 -8.26 26.14 -23.66
CA TRP A 354 -7.09 26.28 -24.52
C TRP A 354 -7.17 27.61 -25.28
N GLU A 355 -6.10 28.41 -25.21
CA GLU A 355 -5.97 29.67 -25.94
C GLU A 355 -4.91 29.53 -27.04
N PRO A 356 -5.30 29.32 -28.32
CA PRO A 356 -4.38 28.97 -29.40
C PRO A 356 -3.28 30.01 -29.65
N LYS A 357 -3.63 31.31 -29.59
CA LYS A 357 -2.69 32.41 -29.85
C LYS A 357 -1.63 32.52 -28.75
N ALA A 358 -2.05 32.38 -27.50
CA ALA A 358 -1.15 32.43 -26.34
C ALA A 358 -0.38 31.10 -26.14
N LYS A 359 -0.85 30.02 -26.76
CA LYS A 359 -0.42 28.64 -26.52
C LYS A 359 -0.47 28.29 -25.03
N THR A 360 -1.58 28.64 -24.40
CA THR A 360 -1.81 28.40 -22.97
C THR A 360 -3.00 27.47 -22.74
N VAL A 361 -2.86 26.58 -21.76
CA VAL A 361 -3.99 25.87 -21.17
C VAL A 361 -4.26 26.44 -19.79
N THR A 362 -5.52 26.73 -19.50
CA THR A 362 -6.01 27.21 -18.20
C THR A 362 -6.93 26.14 -17.61
N ILE A 363 -6.69 25.78 -16.35
CA ILE A 363 -7.46 24.78 -15.61
C ILE A 363 -7.94 25.41 -14.31
N THR A 364 -9.25 25.39 -14.06
CA THR A 364 -9.84 25.90 -12.82
C THR A 364 -10.50 24.78 -12.03
N LYS A 365 -9.93 24.41 -10.87
CA LYS A 365 -10.44 23.40 -9.94
C LYS A 365 -10.62 24.01 -8.55
N GLY A 366 -11.87 24.16 -8.11
CA GLY A 366 -12.17 24.85 -6.85
C GLY A 366 -11.59 26.26 -6.87
N ASN A 367 -10.73 26.57 -5.89
CA ASN A 367 -10.06 27.87 -5.77
C ASN A 367 -8.74 27.95 -6.57
N GLN A 368 -8.28 26.85 -7.15
CA GLN A 368 -7.04 26.82 -7.93
C GLN A 368 -7.30 27.13 -9.39
N LYS A 369 -6.61 28.14 -9.92
CA LYS A 369 -6.51 28.48 -11.33
C LYS A 369 -5.06 28.30 -11.78
N VAL A 370 -4.82 27.28 -12.60
CA VAL A 370 -3.50 26.93 -13.12
C VAL A 370 -3.42 27.27 -14.61
N VAL A 371 -2.45 28.10 -15.00
CA VAL A 371 -2.19 28.49 -16.39
C VAL A 371 -0.82 27.97 -16.80
N ILE A 372 -0.77 27.17 -17.86
CA ILE A 372 0.46 26.55 -18.36
C ILE A 372 0.66 26.97 -19.81
N LYS A 373 1.81 27.58 -20.09
CA LYS A 373 2.21 27.93 -21.45
C LYS A 373 3.08 26.82 -22.05
N ILE A 374 2.82 26.45 -23.30
CA ILE A 374 3.66 25.49 -24.03
C ILE A 374 5.10 26.03 -24.12
N ASP A 375 6.07 25.12 -24.01
CA ASP A 375 7.52 25.37 -24.02
C ASP A 375 8.06 26.21 -22.84
N ALA A 376 7.20 26.67 -21.93
CA ALA A 376 7.63 27.40 -20.72
C ALA A 376 7.98 26.43 -19.58
N ARG A 377 9.01 26.76 -18.80
CA ARG A 377 9.40 26.05 -17.56
C ARG A 377 8.73 26.64 -16.31
N THR A 378 7.59 27.31 -16.50
CA THR A 378 6.81 27.89 -15.42
C THR A 378 5.32 27.70 -15.70
N MET A 379 4.54 27.68 -14.62
CA MET A 379 3.09 27.78 -14.63
C MET A 379 2.67 28.93 -13.72
N SER A 380 1.51 29.53 -13.96
CA SER A 380 0.90 30.47 -13.02
C SER A 380 -0.15 29.73 -12.19
N VAL A 381 -0.07 29.83 -10.87
CA VAL A 381 -1.06 29.30 -9.93
C VAL A 381 -1.66 30.49 -9.20
N ASN A 382 -2.94 30.78 -9.48
CA ASN A 382 -3.66 31.96 -8.95
C ASN A 382 -2.91 33.28 -9.22
N GLY A 383 -2.29 33.40 -10.39
CA GLY A 383 -1.50 34.59 -10.77
C GLY A 383 -0.04 34.54 -10.32
N VAL A 384 0.34 33.64 -9.41
CA VAL A 384 1.71 33.51 -8.92
C VAL A 384 2.49 32.52 -9.78
N ASN A 385 3.64 32.94 -10.31
CA ASN A 385 4.51 32.05 -11.08
C ASN A 385 5.15 30.98 -10.19
N ARG A 386 5.08 29.73 -10.64
CA ARG A 386 5.73 28.55 -10.05
C ARG A 386 6.55 27.82 -11.10
N PRO A 387 7.67 27.18 -10.72
CA PRO A 387 8.49 26.43 -11.66
C PRO A 387 7.78 25.16 -12.17
N LEU A 388 8.16 24.74 -13.37
CA LEU A 388 7.91 23.42 -13.92
C LEU A 388 9.27 22.75 -14.21
N ASP A 389 9.40 21.50 -13.80
CA ASP A 389 10.62 20.70 -13.95
C ASP A 389 10.94 20.42 -15.41
N ALA A 390 9.91 20.34 -16.25
CA ALA A 390 10.03 20.20 -17.69
C ALA A 390 8.97 21.06 -18.39
N PRO A 391 9.25 21.61 -19.58
CA PRO A 391 8.26 22.39 -20.31
C PRO A 391 7.10 21.52 -20.78
N ALA A 392 5.88 22.07 -20.74
CA ALA A 392 4.71 21.45 -21.35
C ALA A 392 4.84 21.41 -22.88
N LYS A 393 4.28 20.37 -23.52
CA LYS A 393 4.47 20.10 -24.95
C LYS A 393 3.15 19.78 -25.63
N ILE A 394 3.07 19.96 -26.94
CA ILE A 394 1.96 19.44 -27.75
C ILE A 394 2.41 18.14 -28.41
N VAL A 395 1.68 17.06 -28.16
CA VAL A 395 1.91 15.76 -28.81
C VAL A 395 0.59 15.30 -29.41
N LYS A 396 0.56 15.05 -30.72
CA LYS A 396 -0.65 14.65 -31.47
C LYS A 396 -1.88 15.53 -31.16
N GLY A 397 -1.68 16.84 -31.07
CA GLY A 397 -2.74 17.81 -30.79
C GLY A 397 -3.23 17.86 -29.33
N ARG A 398 -2.56 17.17 -28.40
CA ARG A 398 -2.86 17.21 -26.96
C ARG A 398 -1.77 17.91 -26.19
N THR A 399 -2.17 18.73 -25.21
CA THR A 399 -1.25 19.36 -24.26
C THR A 399 -0.82 18.34 -23.22
N MET A 400 0.48 18.05 -23.21
CA MET A 400 1.15 17.12 -22.33
C MET A 400 1.91 17.91 -21.28
N VAL A 401 1.68 17.62 -20.00
CA VAL A 401 2.29 18.35 -18.88
C VAL A 401 3.05 17.42 -17.95
N PRO A 402 4.16 17.86 -17.32
CA PRO A 402 4.79 17.12 -16.23
C PRO A 402 3.82 17.05 -15.06
N ILE A 403 3.20 15.89 -14.85
CA ILE A 403 1.93 15.84 -14.14
C ILE A 403 2.03 16.05 -12.63
N ALA A 404 3.19 15.74 -12.03
CA ALA A 404 3.45 15.88 -10.60
C ALA A 404 3.17 17.30 -10.08
N GLN A 405 3.87 18.30 -10.62
CA GLN A 405 3.72 19.70 -10.20
C GLN A 405 2.34 20.27 -10.55
N VAL A 406 1.75 19.81 -11.65
CA VAL A 406 0.41 20.25 -12.05
C VAL A 406 -0.66 19.70 -11.11
N ALA A 407 -0.51 18.46 -10.63
CA ALA A 407 -1.39 17.88 -9.61
C ALA A 407 -1.28 18.65 -8.30
N GLU A 408 -0.06 18.95 -7.83
CA GLU A 408 0.18 19.78 -6.64
C GLU A 408 -0.45 21.17 -6.77
N ALA A 409 -0.32 21.81 -7.94
CA ALA A 409 -0.91 23.11 -8.20
C ALA A 409 -2.45 23.10 -8.22
N LEU A 410 -3.07 21.95 -8.44
CA LEU A 410 -4.52 21.76 -8.47
C LEU A 410 -5.08 21.19 -7.15
N ASP A 411 -4.25 21.13 -6.09
CA ASP A 411 -4.56 20.46 -4.83
C ASP A 411 -5.11 19.04 -5.07
N VAL A 412 -4.32 18.24 -5.80
CA VAL A 412 -4.62 16.83 -6.11
C VAL A 412 -3.45 15.98 -5.62
N GLU A 413 -3.77 14.95 -4.84
CA GLU A 413 -2.77 13.99 -4.39
C GLU A 413 -2.43 13.04 -5.54
N TYR A 414 -1.17 12.61 -5.60
CA TYR A 414 -0.72 11.69 -6.63
C TYR A 414 0.37 10.75 -6.13
N LYS A 415 0.49 9.59 -6.79
CA LYS A 415 1.56 8.63 -6.55
C LYS A 415 2.02 8.01 -7.87
N TRP A 416 3.33 7.96 -8.07
CA TRP A 416 3.95 7.14 -9.12
C TRP A 416 4.09 5.70 -8.63
N VAL A 417 3.75 4.74 -9.50
CA VAL A 417 3.85 3.30 -9.24
C VAL A 417 4.80 2.69 -10.29
N PRO A 418 6.09 2.48 -9.94
CA PRO A 418 7.10 1.98 -10.86
C PRO A 418 6.74 0.64 -11.52
N GLU A 419 6.14 -0.28 -10.76
CA GLU A 419 5.86 -1.67 -11.16
C GLU A 419 4.90 -1.71 -12.35
N THR A 420 3.93 -0.79 -12.34
CA THR A 420 2.91 -0.66 -13.41
C THR A 420 3.22 0.45 -14.39
N LYS A 421 4.29 1.23 -14.16
CA LYS A 421 4.62 2.47 -14.87
C LYS A 421 3.41 3.39 -14.97
N SER A 422 2.72 3.60 -13.86
CA SER A 422 1.50 4.41 -13.81
C SER A 422 1.59 5.54 -12.80
N VAL A 423 0.84 6.60 -13.06
CA VAL A 423 0.54 7.65 -12.09
C VAL A 423 -0.91 7.53 -11.66
N ARG A 424 -1.14 7.63 -10.35
CA ARG A 424 -2.44 7.52 -9.70
C ARG A 424 -2.78 8.85 -9.04
N PHE A 425 -4.05 9.27 -9.09
CA PHE A 425 -4.55 10.52 -8.50
C PHE A 425 -5.81 10.30 -7.68
N TRP A 426 -6.04 11.14 -6.66
CA TRP A 426 -7.26 11.16 -5.85
C TRP A 426 -7.46 12.48 -5.08
#